data_AF-A0A9D4BJD1-F1
#
_entry.id   AF-A0A9D4BJD1-F1
#
_cell.length_a   1.000
_cell.length_b   1.000
_cell.length_c   1.000
_cell.angle_alpha   90.00
_cell.angle_beta   90.00
_cell.angle_gamma   90.00
#
_symmetry.space_group_name_H-M   'P 1'
#
loop_
_entity.id
_entity.type
_entity.pdbx_description
1 polymer ?
#
loop_
_entity_poly.entity_id
_entity_poly.type
_entity_poly.pdbx_seq_one_letter_code
_entity_poly.pdbx_strand_id
1 'polypeptide(L)'
;MALPVSSPAVGAAVLDVVLKGSSHLPRDKLMEWMNAVGLVLTALPETYWNVLNEQILTMMESPVLKNLGKSFFDAFDFMNCQGMFVEGTCSYLLAVAHSVWHHAGIGQLSVLPQFVKEKVKGIIKTEEQFLFLLFLLGPFLSRFNFERTRCLLDLTVEFYEILANIDKSCEHLNYMDVITDFLYHIKYMFVGDGVKHDVDKVIRNLRPALQLRLRFISHTNVDETPINTPREPISSTSEKKYFNE
;
A
#
# COMPACT_ATOMS: atom_id res chain seq x y z
N MET A 1 -10.09 2.36 32.01
CA MET A 1 -10.48 3.78 32.09
C MET A 1 -10.38 4.38 33.50
N ALA A 2 -10.48 3.60 34.59
CA ALA A 2 -10.38 4.13 35.97
C ALA A 2 -8.94 4.34 36.49
N LEU A 3 -7.92 4.03 35.68
CA LEU A 3 -6.52 4.20 36.08
C LEU A 3 -6.17 5.70 36.12
N PRO A 4 -5.36 6.17 37.11
CA PRO A 4 -4.94 7.56 37.22
C PRO A 4 -3.77 7.87 36.26
N VAL A 5 -3.91 7.46 35.00
CA VAL A 5 -2.89 7.55 33.96
C VAL A 5 -3.54 8.09 32.68
N SER A 6 -2.80 8.86 31.89
CA SER A 6 -3.33 9.45 30.66
C SER A 6 -3.72 8.38 29.65
N SER A 7 -4.77 8.63 28.86
CA SER A 7 -5.26 7.70 27.84
C SER A 7 -4.18 7.25 26.85
N PRO A 8 -3.32 8.15 26.32
CA PRO A 8 -2.24 7.74 25.42
C PRO A 8 -1.21 6.84 26.10
N ALA A 9 -0.85 7.11 27.36
CA ALA A 9 0.11 6.27 28.08
C ALA A 9 -0.44 4.86 28.32
N VAL A 10 -1.74 4.73 28.63
CA VAL A 10 -2.40 3.41 28.73
C VAL A 10 -2.41 2.72 27.37
N GLY A 11 -2.77 3.43 26.30
CA GLY A 11 -2.75 2.90 24.94
C GLY A 11 -1.39 2.35 24.51
N ALA A 12 -0.34 3.15 24.73
CA ALA A 12 1.03 2.78 24.40
C ALA A 12 1.46 1.55 25.20
N ALA A 13 1.15 1.50 26.50
CA ALA A 13 1.44 0.33 27.34
C ALA A 13 0.72 -0.93 26.85
N VAL A 14 -0.53 -0.82 26.36
CA VAL A 14 -1.29 -1.95 25.80
C VAL A 14 -0.67 -2.43 24.49
N LEU A 15 -0.24 -1.54 23.59
CA LEU A 15 0.48 -1.91 22.37
C LEU A 15 1.84 -2.56 22.66
N ASP A 16 2.56 -2.01 23.64
CA ASP A 16 3.90 -2.48 24.03
C ASP A 16 3.91 -3.94 24.50
N VAL A 17 2.77 -4.46 25.00
CA VAL A 17 2.62 -5.88 25.35
C VAL A 17 3.09 -6.76 24.20
N VAL A 18 2.65 -6.48 22.96
CA VAL A 18 2.97 -7.30 21.79
C VAL A 18 4.12 -6.75 20.96
N LEU A 19 4.43 -5.45 21.05
CA LEU A 19 5.47 -4.81 20.24
C LEU A 19 6.87 -4.89 20.84
N LYS A 20 7.03 -4.83 22.17
CA LYS A 20 8.34 -4.78 22.84
C LYS A 20 8.83 -6.11 23.37
N GLY A 21 8.14 -7.21 23.06
CA GLY A 21 8.51 -8.55 23.49
C GLY A 21 8.53 -8.69 25.01
N SER A 22 7.39 -9.00 25.63
CA SER A 22 7.42 -9.45 27.03
C SER A 22 8.00 -10.85 27.08
N SER A 23 9.03 -11.06 27.90
CA SER A 23 9.60 -12.39 28.20
C SER A 23 8.56 -13.39 28.75
N HIS A 24 7.40 -12.89 29.17
CA HIS A 24 6.29 -13.67 29.69
C HIS A 24 5.27 -14.11 28.63
N LEU A 25 5.39 -13.66 27.38
CA LEU A 25 4.44 -14.00 26.32
C LEU A 25 4.86 -15.27 25.56
N PRO A 26 4.02 -16.32 25.55
CA PRO A 26 4.23 -17.48 24.70
C PRO A 26 4.11 -17.06 23.23
N ARG A 27 5.17 -17.28 22.44
CA ARG A 27 5.20 -16.89 21.03
C ARG A 27 4.12 -17.58 20.20
N ASP A 28 3.81 -18.83 20.52
CA ASP A 28 2.74 -19.61 19.90
C ASP A 28 1.36 -18.94 20.03
N LYS A 29 1.17 -18.10 21.04
CA LYS A 29 -0.08 -17.36 21.28
C LYS A 29 -0.02 -15.90 20.88
N LEU A 30 1.06 -15.43 20.26
CA LEU A 30 1.25 -14.01 19.99
C LEU A 30 0.11 -13.40 19.16
N MET A 31 -0.44 -14.13 18.19
CA MET A 31 -1.63 -13.70 17.43
C MET A 31 -2.88 -13.56 18.32
N GLU A 32 -3.09 -14.44 19.29
CA GLU A 32 -4.20 -14.34 20.26
C GLU A 32 -4.05 -13.08 21.12
N TRP A 33 -2.82 -12.75 21.51
CA TRP A 33 -2.52 -11.52 22.25
C TRP A 33 -2.72 -10.27 21.41
N MET A 34 -2.28 -10.28 20.13
CA MET A 34 -2.57 -9.18 19.21
C MET A 34 -4.07 -8.99 19.02
N ASN A 35 -4.84 -10.07 18.94
CA ASN A 35 -6.30 -10.05 18.85
C ASN A 35 -6.93 -9.43 20.10
N ALA A 36 -6.46 -9.82 21.29
CA ALA A 36 -6.92 -9.25 22.56
C ALA A 36 -6.58 -7.75 22.67
N VAL A 37 -5.36 -7.34 22.26
CA VAL A 37 -4.96 -5.93 22.17
C VAL A 37 -5.90 -5.15 21.24
N GLY A 38 -6.22 -5.71 20.06
CA GLY A 38 -7.16 -5.12 19.12
C GLY A 38 -8.55 -4.90 19.71
N LEU A 39 -9.12 -5.93 20.34
CA LEU A 39 -10.42 -5.85 21.03
C LEU A 39 -10.42 -4.81 22.16
N VAL A 40 -9.40 -4.81 23.01
CA VAL A 40 -9.30 -3.88 24.14
C VAL A 40 -9.18 -2.44 23.65
N LEU A 41 -8.28 -2.17 22.70
CA LEU A 41 -8.04 -0.80 22.21
C LEU A 41 -9.25 -0.23 21.47
N THR A 42 -9.95 -1.03 20.68
CA THR A 42 -11.11 -0.58 19.90
C THR A 42 -12.35 -0.34 20.75
N ALA A 43 -12.46 -1.01 21.90
CA ALA A 43 -13.50 -0.77 22.91
C ALA A 43 -13.25 0.50 23.75
N LEU A 44 -12.04 1.07 23.69
CA LEU A 44 -11.68 2.30 24.40
C LEU A 44 -11.92 3.55 23.52
N PRO A 45 -12.07 4.74 24.14
CA PRO A 45 -12.13 6.01 23.40
C PRO A 45 -10.95 6.22 22.46
N GLU A 46 -11.13 7.04 21.42
CA GLU A 46 -10.13 7.33 20.38
C GLU A 46 -8.76 7.75 20.93
N THR A 47 -8.75 8.49 22.04
CA THR A 47 -7.53 8.94 22.71
C THR A 47 -6.63 7.81 23.22
N TYR A 48 -7.14 6.58 23.35
CA TYR A 48 -6.35 5.41 23.75
C TYR A 48 -5.68 4.72 22.57
N TRP A 49 -6.27 4.69 21.38
CA TRP A 49 -5.72 3.95 20.25
C TRP A 49 -5.10 4.85 19.17
N ASN A 50 -5.24 6.18 19.28
CA ASN A 50 -4.51 7.14 18.42
C ASN A 50 -2.98 6.99 18.50
N VAL A 51 -2.44 6.44 19.57
CA VAL A 51 -1.02 6.08 19.67
C VAL A 51 -0.57 5.07 18.61
N LEU A 52 -1.48 4.24 18.08
CA LEU A 52 -1.17 3.36 16.95
C LEU A 52 -0.80 4.17 15.70
N ASN A 53 -1.55 5.24 15.43
CA ASN A 53 -1.26 6.14 14.32
C ASN A 53 0.12 6.79 14.50
N GLU A 54 0.46 7.22 15.71
CA GLU A 54 1.79 7.78 16.02
C GLU A 54 2.92 6.76 15.80
N GLN A 55 2.72 5.49 16.18
CA GLN A 55 3.70 4.42 15.92
C GLN A 55 3.87 4.15 14.43
N ILE A 56 2.79 4.17 13.65
CA ILE A 56 2.82 4.02 12.19
C ILE A 56 3.64 5.17 11.56
N LEU A 57 3.38 6.42 11.96
CA LEU A 57 4.15 7.57 11.47
C LEU A 57 5.62 7.46 11.87
N THR A 58 5.91 7.08 13.12
CA THR A 58 7.29 6.87 13.61
C THR A 58 8.02 5.80 12.80
N MET A 59 7.36 4.69 12.48
CA MET A 59 7.92 3.63 11.63
C MET A 59 8.20 4.13 10.21
N MET A 60 7.27 4.91 9.64
CA MET A 60 7.44 5.51 8.31
C MET A 60 8.63 6.45 8.23
N GLU A 61 8.87 7.24 9.27
CA GLU A 61 10.02 8.16 9.36
C GLU A 61 11.33 7.46 9.71
N SER A 62 11.26 6.25 10.27
CA SER A 62 12.43 5.48 10.66
C SER A 62 13.30 5.09 9.46
N PRO A 63 14.63 4.93 9.66
CA PRO A 63 15.51 4.45 8.61
C PRO A 63 15.30 2.97 8.27
N VAL A 64 14.49 2.23 9.05
CA VAL A 64 14.26 0.80 8.88
C VAL A 64 13.74 0.51 7.48
N LEU A 65 12.67 1.20 7.06
CA LEU A 65 12.06 0.98 5.74
C LEU A 65 13.01 1.24 4.57
N LYS A 66 13.93 2.21 4.71
CA LYS A 66 14.91 2.54 3.67
C LYS A 66 16.04 1.50 3.57
N ASN A 67 16.29 0.77 4.65
CA ASN A 67 17.46 -0.12 4.77
C ASN A 67 17.12 -1.60 4.57
N LEU A 68 15.87 -1.95 4.26
CA LEU A 68 15.45 -3.35 4.11
C LEU A 68 16.06 -4.06 2.89
N GLY A 69 16.47 -3.31 1.86
CA GLY A 69 17.13 -3.85 0.67
C GLY A 69 16.32 -4.96 0.00
N LYS A 70 16.98 -6.08 -0.33
CA LYS A 70 16.37 -7.21 -1.06
C LYS A 70 15.34 -8.01 -0.24
N SER A 71 15.35 -7.87 1.08
CA SER A 71 14.41 -8.55 1.99
C SER A 71 13.22 -7.65 2.36
N PHE A 72 12.90 -6.67 1.51
CA PHE A 72 11.81 -5.72 1.74
C PHE A 72 10.49 -6.43 2.04
N PHE A 73 10.05 -7.36 1.19
CA PHE A 73 8.78 -8.06 1.38
C PHE A 73 8.79 -9.01 2.59
N ASP A 74 9.91 -9.68 2.84
CA ASP A 74 10.07 -10.57 4.00
C ASP A 74 9.89 -9.83 5.33
N ALA A 75 10.26 -8.54 5.37
CA ALA A 75 10.14 -7.70 6.56
C ALA A 75 8.69 -7.36 6.94
N PHE A 76 7.71 -7.62 6.05
CA PHE A 76 6.28 -7.47 6.34
C PHE A 76 5.58 -8.80 6.63
N ASP A 77 6.24 -9.94 6.39
CA ASP A 77 5.72 -11.25 6.74
C ASP A 77 5.92 -11.53 8.22
N PHE A 78 4.84 -11.40 9.00
CA PHE A 78 4.83 -11.65 10.43
C PHE A 78 5.20 -13.10 10.77
N MET A 79 4.68 -14.09 10.04
CA MET A 79 4.92 -15.51 10.33
C MET A 79 6.38 -15.87 10.08
N ASN A 80 6.95 -15.34 8.99
CA ASN A 80 8.37 -15.52 8.69
C ASN A 80 9.25 -14.83 9.75
N CYS A 81 8.98 -13.56 10.08
CA CYS A 81 9.73 -12.82 11.10
C CYS A 81 9.68 -13.49 12.48
N GLN A 82 8.50 -13.99 12.88
CA GLN A 82 8.31 -14.72 14.12
C GLN A 82 9.14 -16.01 14.13
N GLY A 83 9.14 -16.77 13.03
CA GLY A 83 9.93 -18.00 12.88
C GLY A 83 11.43 -17.76 12.87
N MET A 84 11.87 -16.61 12.35
CA MET A 84 13.28 -16.19 12.32
C MET A 84 13.75 -15.48 13.61
N PHE A 85 12.89 -15.37 14.63
CA PHE A 85 13.19 -14.69 15.89
C PHE A 85 13.56 -13.20 15.73
N VAL A 86 13.05 -12.54 14.69
CA VAL A 86 13.25 -11.11 14.49
C VAL A 86 12.06 -10.37 15.10
N GLU A 87 12.25 -9.83 16.30
CA GLU A 87 11.23 -9.07 17.04
C GLU A 87 11.32 -7.55 16.78
N GLY A 88 10.23 -6.83 17.03
CA GLY A 88 10.22 -5.36 17.00
C GLY A 88 10.32 -4.75 15.60
N THR A 89 9.92 -5.51 14.57
CA THR A 89 10.02 -5.12 13.16
C THR A 89 8.75 -4.48 12.61
N CYS A 90 8.83 -4.01 11.35
CA CYS A 90 7.68 -3.53 10.58
C CYS A 90 6.53 -4.54 10.57
N SER A 91 6.80 -5.85 10.52
CA SER A 91 5.76 -6.88 10.50
C SER A 91 4.94 -6.97 11.80
N TYR A 92 5.55 -6.72 12.97
CA TYR A 92 4.82 -6.69 14.25
C TYR A 92 3.88 -5.50 14.33
N LEU A 93 4.34 -4.33 13.89
CA LEU A 93 3.49 -3.14 13.83
C LEU A 93 2.35 -3.33 12.82
N LEU A 94 2.65 -3.94 11.67
CA LEU A 94 1.66 -4.26 10.65
C LEU A 94 0.59 -5.20 11.21
N ALA A 95 1.00 -6.30 11.85
CA ALA A 95 0.10 -7.29 12.42
C ALA A 95 -0.79 -6.72 13.54
N VAL A 96 -0.24 -5.91 14.46
CA VAL A 96 -1.05 -5.28 15.50
C VAL A 96 -2.00 -4.22 14.92
N ALA A 97 -1.55 -3.45 13.93
CA ALA A 97 -2.42 -2.49 13.26
C ALA A 97 -3.58 -3.19 12.55
N HIS A 98 -3.29 -4.28 11.86
CA HIS A 98 -4.31 -5.12 11.22
C HIS A 98 -5.29 -5.68 12.25
N SER A 99 -4.81 -6.17 13.38
CA SER A 99 -5.68 -6.65 14.47
C SER A 99 -6.59 -5.54 15.01
N VAL A 100 -6.03 -4.36 15.32
CA VAL A 100 -6.80 -3.21 15.82
C VAL A 100 -7.86 -2.79 14.80
N TRP A 101 -7.51 -2.67 13.52
CA TRP A 101 -8.45 -2.27 12.49
C TRP A 101 -9.48 -3.34 12.12
N HIS A 102 -9.14 -4.62 12.32
CA HIS A 102 -10.09 -5.71 12.18
C HIS A 102 -11.24 -5.58 13.18
N HIS A 103 -10.95 -5.22 14.43
CA HIS A 103 -11.95 -5.03 15.48
C HIS A 103 -12.60 -3.64 15.49
N ALA A 104 -12.00 -2.66 14.81
CA ALA A 104 -12.55 -1.31 14.75
C ALA A 104 -13.90 -1.32 14.01
N GLY A 105 -14.89 -0.58 14.51
CA GLY A 105 -16.14 -0.35 13.78
C GLY A 105 -15.92 0.50 12.54
N ILE A 106 -16.84 0.45 11.55
CA ILE A 106 -16.67 1.23 10.31
C ILE A 106 -16.51 2.72 10.57
N GLY A 107 -17.21 3.27 11.58
CA GLY A 107 -17.08 4.67 11.98
C GLY A 107 -15.65 5.04 12.39
N GLN A 108 -14.96 4.15 13.12
CA GLN A 108 -13.55 4.33 13.50
C GLN A 108 -12.64 4.20 12.27
N LEU A 109 -12.87 3.23 11.38
CA LEU A 109 -12.07 3.08 10.15
C LEU A 109 -12.26 4.22 9.15
N SER A 110 -13.41 4.89 9.17
CA SER A 110 -13.75 5.95 8.22
C SER A 110 -12.86 7.19 8.36
N VAL A 111 -12.07 7.29 9.43
CA VAL A 111 -11.09 8.37 9.62
C VAL A 111 -9.77 8.10 8.89
N LEU A 112 -9.52 6.86 8.45
CA LEU A 112 -8.27 6.48 7.79
C LEU A 112 -7.97 7.26 6.51
N PRO A 113 -8.91 7.54 5.60
CA PRO A 113 -8.63 8.39 4.44
C PRO A 113 -8.13 9.78 4.84
N GLN A 114 -8.72 10.38 5.87
CA GLN A 114 -8.30 11.69 6.39
C GLN A 114 -6.90 11.60 7.02
N PHE A 115 -6.65 10.57 7.83
CA PHE A 115 -5.32 10.31 8.39
C PHE A 115 -4.25 10.16 7.29
N VAL A 116 -4.56 9.43 6.23
CA VAL A 116 -3.65 9.25 5.10
C VAL A 116 -3.36 10.58 4.41
N LYS A 117 -4.41 11.34 4.11
CA LYS A 117 -4.32 12.64 3.43
C LYS A 117 -3.54 13.68 4.23
N GLU A 118 -3.87 13.83 5.51
CA GLU A 118 -3.36 14.93 6.35
C GLU A 118 -2.03 14.63 7.03
N LYS A 119 -1.75 13.36 7.35
CA LYS A 119 -0.56 12.97 8.12
C LYS A 119 0.41 12.15 7.28
N VAL A 120 -0.04 11.03 6.75
CA VAL A 120 0.85 10.04 6.10
C VAL A 120 1.46 10.58 4.80
N LYS A 121 0.65 11.19 3.95
CA LYS A 121 1.07 11.71 2.64
C LYS A 121 2.24 12.69 2.71
N GLY A 122 2.30 13.51 3.76
CA GLY A 122 3.39 14.46 3.98
C GLY A 122 4.74 13.77 4.23
N ILE A 123 4.73 12.61 4.86
CA ILE A 123 5.90 11.84 5.30
C ILE A 123 6.46 10.98 4.17
N ILE A 124 5.59 10.44 3.31
CA ILE A 124 6.02 9.52 2.25
C ILE A 124 6.86 10.29 1.20
N LYS A 125 8.11 9.86 1.05
CA LYS A 125 9.11 10.31 0.08
C LYS A 125 9.76 9.18 -0.69
N THR A 126 9.69 7.95 -0.20
CA THR A 126 10.30 6.77 -0.85
C THR A 126 9.26 5.71 -1.20
N GLU A 127 9.65 4.80 -2.08
CA GLU A 127 8.81 3.70 -2.55
C GLU A 127 8.45 2.72 -1.41
N GLU A 128 9.41 2.46 -0.53
CA GLU A 128 9.27 1.56 0.62
C GLU A 128 8.22 2.06 1.62
N GLN A 129 8.18 3.37 1.88
CA GLN A 129 7.19 3.99 2.75
C GLN A 129 5.78 3.87 2.16
N PHE A 130 5.66 4.00 0.83
CA PHE A 130 4.38 3.84 0.16
C PHE A 130 3.92 2.39 0.15
N LEU A 131 4.81 1.45 -0.16
CA LEU A 131 4.51 0.03 -0.06
C LEU A 131 4.06 -0.34 1.35
N PHE A 132 4.73 0.15 2.39
CA PHE A 132 4.28 -0.06 3.78
C PHE A 132 2.84 0.42 4.01
N LEU A 133 2.48 1.59 3.48
CA LEU A 133 1.09 2.08 3.52
C LEU A 133 0.11 1.14 2.77
N LEU A 134 0.50 0.64 1.60
CA LEU A 134 -0.33 -0.29 0.82
C LEU A 134 -0.52 -1.63 1.54
N PHE A 135 0.52 -2.19 2.16
CA PHE A 135 0.42 -3.38 3.01
C PHE A 135 -0.46 -3.16 4.24
N LEU A 136 -0.40 -1.96 4.80
CA LEU A 136 -1.18 -1.58 5.97
C LEU A 136 -2.67 -1.51 5.65
N LEU A 137 -3.06 -0.91 4.52
CA LEU A 137 -4.47 -0.66 4.16
C LEU A 137 -5.10 -1.72 3.25
N GLY A 138 -4.30 -2.45 2.49
CA GLY A 138 -4.77 -3.43 1.50
C GLY A 138 -5.80 -4.43 2.02
N PRO A 139 -5.60 -5.06 3.20
CA PRO A 139 -6.56 -6.00 3.75
C PRO A 139 -7.96 -5.41 4.05
N PHE A 140 -8.06 -4.08 4.20
CA PHE A 140 -9.30 -3.39 4.58
C PHE A 140 -10.07 -2.81 3.40
N LEU A 141 -9.54 -2.90 2.18
CA LEU A 141 -10.18 -2.34 0.99
C LEU A 141 -11.54 -2.99 0.71
N SER A 142 -11.67 -4.32 0.88
CA SER A 142 -12.93 -5.03 0.72
C SER A 142 -13.99 -4.54 1.72
N ARG A 143 -13.57 -4.28 2.96
CA ARG A 143 -14.42 -3.76 4.01
C ARG A 143 -14.88 -2.33 3.72
N PHE A 144 -13.99 -1.46 3.26
CA PHE A 144 -14.38 -0.13 2.80
C PHE A 144 -15.31 -0.19 1.60
N ASN A 145 -15.07 -1.09 0.64
CA ASN A 145 -15.94 -1.26 -0.51
C ASN A 145 -17.38 -1.60 -0.08
N PHE A 146 -17.52 -2.55 0.85
CA PHE A 146 -18.80 -3.07 1.32
C PHE A 146 -19.53 -2.13 2.28
N GLU A 147 -18.82 -1.57 3.27
CA GLU A 147 -19.44 -0.82 4.37
C GLU A 147 -19.45 0.70 4.13
N ARG A 148 -18.48 1.24 3.36
CA ARG A 148 -18.35 2.69 3.15
C ARG A 148 -17.57 3.06 1.89
N THR A 149 -18.15 2.80 0.72
CA THR A 149 -17.49 2.95 -0.59
C THR A 149 -16.83 4.30 -0.82
N ARG A 150 -17.40 5.40 -0.30
CA ARG A 150 -16.80 6.75 -0.42
C ARG A 150 -15.38 6.81 0.17
N CYS A 151 -15.15 6.18 1.32
CA CYS A 151 -13.82 6.13 1.95
C CYS A 151 -12.81 5.41 1.06
N LEU A 152 -13.23 4.35 0.36
CA LEU A 152 -12.38 3.65 -0.59
C LEU A 152 -12.02 4.53 -1.80
N LEU A 153 -13.00 5.25 -2.36
CA LEU A 153 -12.76 6.15 -3.50
C LEU A 153 -11.77 7.25 -3.11
N ASP A 154 -12.01 7.93 -1.98
CA ASP A 154 -11.14 8.98 -1.45
C ASP A 154 -9.72 8.43 -1.21
N LEU A 155 -9.60 7.26 -0.58
CA LEU A 155 -8.31 6.62 -0.33
C LEU A 155 -7.58 6.23 -1.61
N THR A 156 -8.31 5.76 -2.62
CA THR A 156 -7.73 5.37 -3.91
C THR A 156 -7.12 6.58 -4.60
N VAL A 157 -7.81 7.72 -4.63
CA VAL A 157 -7.24 8.97 -5.18
C VAL A 157 -5.97 9.36 -4.43
N GLU A 158 -5.96 9.29 -3.10
CA GLU A 158 -4.77 9.60 -2.31
C GLU A 158 -3.58 8.66 -2.63
N PHE A 159 -3.82 7.38 -2.94
CA PHE A 159 -2.75 6.47 -3.38
C PHE A 159 -2.09 6.94 -4.69
N TYR A 160 -2.87 7.39 -5.67
CA TYR A 160 -2.30 7.93 -6.91
C TYR A 160 -1.54 9.24 -6.66
N GLU A 161 -2.07 10.13 -5.82
CA GLU A 161 -1.39 11.39 -5.50
C GLU A 161 -0.08 11.14 -4.73
N ILE A 162 -0.04 10.15 -3.84
CA ILE A 162 1.18 9.71 -3.17
C ILE A 162 2.18 9.13 -4.18
N LEU A 163 1.74 8.27 -5.10
CA LEU A 163 2.59 7.74 -6.17
C LEU A 163 3.21 8.88 -7.00
N ALA A 164 2.44 9.90 -7.36
CA ALA A 164 2.95 11.06 -8.08
C ALA A 164 3.96 11.89 -7.29
N ASN A 165 3.85 11.94 -5.97
CA ASN A 165 4.85 12.61 -5.12
C ASN A 165 6.17 11.82 -5.08
N ILE A 166 6.11 10.50 -4.98
CA ILE A 166 7.30 9.64 -4.97
C ILE A 166 7.95 9.63 -6.34
N ASP A 167 7.16 9.60 -7.41
CA ASP A 167 7.63 9.69 -8.79
C ASP A 167 8.49 10.93 -9.03
N LYS A 168 8.15 12.06 -8.38
CA LYS A 168 8.94 13.31 -8.44
C LYS A 168 10.14 13.32 -7.49
N SER A 169 10.06 12.60 -6.38
CA SER A 169 11.07 12.64 -5.31
C SER A 169 12.20 11.63 -5.52
N CYS A 170 11.92 10.51 -6.20
CA CYS A 170 12.87 9.42 -6.42
C CYS A 170 13.40 9.44 -7.85
N GLU A 171 14.72 9.32 -8.03
CA GLU A 171 15.31 9.19 -9.37
C GLU A 171 14.94 7.85 -10.01
N HIS A 172 14.94 6.78 -9.23
CA HIS A 172 14.59 5.42 -9.65
C HIS A 172 13.51 4.82 -8.75
N LEU A 173 12.64 4.01 -9.35
CA LEU A 173 11.61 3.22 -8.67
C LEU A 173 11.87 1.74 -8.99
N ASN A 174 12.04 0.93 -7.96
CA ASN A 174 12.42 -0.48 -8.05
C ASN A 174 11.20 -1.42 -8.04
N TYR A 175 10.06 -0.96 -7.51
CA TYR A 175 8.86 -1.77 -7.26
C TYR A 175 7.64 -1.27 -8.06
N MET A 176 7.87 -0.59 -9.20
CA MET A 176 6.80 -0.06 -10.06
C MET A 176 5.76 -1.13 -10.39
N ASP A 177 6.20 -2.34 -10.77
CA ASP A 177 5.29 -3.42 -11.17
C ASP A 177 4.34 -3.79 -10.03
N VAL A 178 4.88 -4.02 -8.82
CA VAL A 178 4.10 -4.37 -7.62
C VAL A 178 3.08 -3.29 -7.28
N ILE A 179 3.49 -2.02 -7.32
CA ILE A 179 2.60 -0.89 -7.07
C ILE A 179 1.48 -0.85 -8.12
N THR A 180 1.83 -0.96 -9.40
CA THR A 180 0.84 -0.86 -10.48
C THR A 180 -0.12 -2.05 -10.50
N ASP A 181 0.35 -3.26 -10.18
CA ASP A 181 -0.48 -4.46 -10.06
C ASP A 181 -1.50 -4.29 -8.93
N PHE A 182 -1.08 -3.73 -7.79
CA PHE A 182 -1.99 -3.42 -6.69
C PHE A 182 -3.03 -2.36 -7.09
N LEU A 183 -2.64 -1.32 -7.81
CA LEU A 183 -3.58 -0.30 -8.31
C LEU A 183 -4.58 -0.88 -9.34
N TYR A 184 -4.15 -1.81 -10.19
CA TYR A 184 -5.06 -2.56 -11.06
C TYR A 184 -6.00 -3.46 -10.28
N HIS A 185 -5.52 -4.13 -9.23
CA HIS A 185 -6.37 -4.89 -8.33
C HIS A 185 -7.46 -4.00 -7.74
N ILE A 186 -7.11 -2.80 -7.26
CA ILE A 186 -8.10 -1.83 -6.76
C ILE A 186 -9.11 -1.45 -7.84
N LYS A 187 -8.65 -1.12 -9.05
CA LYS A 187 -9.51 -0.77 -10.18
C LYS A 187 -10.53 -1.86 -10.45
N TYR A 188 -10.09 -3.09 -10.67
CA TYR A 188 -10.97 -4.15 -11.17
C TYR A 188 -11.79 -4.84 -10.08
N MET A 189 -11.30 -4.90 -8.84
CA MET A 189 -12.01 -5.58 -7.75
C MET A 189 -12.95 -4.67 -6.97
N PHE A 190 -12.69 -3.36 -6.94
CA PHE A 190 -13.44 -2.47 -6.05
C PHE A 190 -13.98 -1.21 -6.72
N VAL A 191 -13.11 -0.33 -7.25
CA VAL A 191 -13.54 1.03 -7.62
C VAL A 191 -14.10 1.17 -9.04
N GLY A 192 -13.78 0.24 -9.93
CA GLY A 192 -14.14 0.31 -11.35
C GLY A 192 -13.65 1.61 -12.01
N ASP A 193 -14.60 2.44 -12.45
CA ASP A 193 -14.35 3.76 -13.02
C ASP A 193 -14.70 4.91 -12.06
N GLY A 194 -15.03 4.62 -10.79
CA GLY A 194 -15.51 5.61 -9.81
C GLY A 194 -14.54 6.75 -9.50
N VAL A 195 -13.25 6.55 -9.72
CA VAL A 195 -12.19 7.57 -9.53
C VAL A 195 -11.49 7.95 -10.84
N LYS A 196 -11.97 7.48 -12.00
CA LYS A 196 -11.27 7.57 -13.29
C LYS A 196 -10.82 8.99 -13.62
N HIS A 197 -11.74 9.94 -13.54
CA HIS A 197 -11.45 11.35 -13.87
C HIS A 197 -10.34 11.96 -13.01
N ASP A 198 -10.26 11.59 -11.73
CA ASP A 198 -9.27 12.14 -10.80
C ASP A 198 -7.92 11.47 -11.01
N VAL A 199 -7.90 10.14 -11.18
CA VAL A 199 -6.66 9.39 -11.38
C VAL A 199 -6.04 9.61 -12.76
N ASP A 200 -6.85 9.83 -13.81
CA ASP A 200 -6.35 10.11 -15.17
C ASP A 200 -5.47 11.36 -15.19
N LYS A 201 -5.86 12.40 -14.45
CA LYS A 201 -5.08 13.64 -14.32
C LYS A 201 -3.74 13.38 -13.64
N VAL A 202 -3.73 12.51 -12.63
CA VAL A 202 -2.49 12.16 -11.91
C VAL A 202 -1.59 11.32 -12.81
N ILE A 203 -2.12 10.29 -13.47
CA ILE A 203 -1.36 9.37 -14.33
C ILE A 203 -0.64 10.12 -15.46
N ARG A 204 -1.29 11.10 -16.09
CA ARG A 204 -0.69 11.91 -17.16
C ARG A 204 0.56 12.69 -16.73
N ASN A 205 0.75 12.91 -15.43
CA ASN A 205 1.89 13.64 -14.89
C ASN A 205 2.99 12.72 -14.34
N LEU A 206 2.82 11.39 -14.42
CA LEU A 206 3.84 10.42 -13.99
C LEU A 206 4.94 10.24 -15.04
N ARG A 207 6.09 9.67 -14.65
CA ARG A 207 7.13 9.28 -15.62
C ARG A 207 6.61 8.30 -16.68
N PRO A 208 7.17 8.28 -17.91
CA PRO A 208 6.70 7.42 -19.00
C PRO A 208 6.60 5.93 -18.64
N ALA A 209 7.52 5.43 -17.83
CA ALA A 209 7.53 4.04 -17.38
C ALA A 209 6.29 3.66 -16.55
N LEU A 210 5.76 4.58 -15.72
CA LEU A 210 4.54 4.38 -14.96
C LEU A 210 3.29 4.59 -15.82
N GLN A 211 3.31 5.58 -16.73
CA GLN A 211 2.22 5.80 -17.69
C GLN A 211 1.97 4.55 -18.55
N LEU A 212 3.04 3.93 -19.06
CA LEU A 212 2.95 2.73 -19.89
C LEU A 212 2.36 1.55 -19.12
N ARG A 213 2.71 1.41 -17.84
CA ARG A 213 2.15 0.36 -16.95
C ARG A 213 0.69 0.62 -16.63
N LEU A 214 0.32 1.86 -16.34
CA LEU A 214 -1.04 2.28 -15.95
C LEU A 214 -1.94 2.64 -17.14
N ARG A 215 -1.51 2.35 -18.39
CA ARG A 215 -2.22 2.76 -19.61
C ARG A 215 -3.67 2.31 -19.70
N PHE A 216 -4.00 1.15 -19.12
CA PHE A 216 -5.37 0.61 -19.15
C PHE A 216 -6.26 1.17 -18.04
N ILE A 217 -5.69 1.88 -17.07
CA ILE A 217 -6.46 2.65 -16.09
C ILE A 217 -6.90 3.96 -16.74
N SER A 218 -5.95 4.65 -17.40
CA SER A 218 -6.13 6.00 -17.94
C SER A 218 -6.71 6.06 -19.36
N HIS A 219 -6.78 4.92 -20.07
CA HIS A 219 -7.04 4.87 -21.52
C HIS A 219 -6.26 5.95 -22.27
N THR A 220 -5.02 6.23 -21.83
CA THR A 220 -4.12 7.08 -22.59
C THR A 220 -3.83 6.31 -23.86
N ASN A 221 -4.26 6.84 -25.00
CA ASN A 221 -3.73 6.42 -26.29
C ASN A 221 -2.24 6.75 -26.23
N VAL A 222 -1.42 5.77 -25.82
CA VAL A 222 0.00 5.80 -26.13
C VAL A 222 -0.01 5.65 -27.63
N ASP A 223 0.07 6.77 -28.35
CA ASP A 223 0.24 6.77 -29.79
C ASP A 223 1.34 5.75 -30.09
N GLU A 224 0.97 4.68 -30.78
CA GLU A 224 1.93 3.78 -31.40
C GLU A 224 2.83 4.68 -32.24
N THR A 225 4.04 4.96 -31.77
CA THR A 225 5.05 5.61 -32.60
C THR A 225 5.16 4.75 -33.85
N PRO A 226 4.81 5.26 -35.05
CA PRO A 226 4.93 4.46 -36.25
C PRO A 226 6.42 4.16 -36.39
N ILE A 227 6.77 2.89 -36.26
CA ILE A 227 8.06 2.38 -36.68
C ILE A 227 8.11 2.68 -38.18
N ASN A 228 8.71 3.82 -38.53
CA ASN A 228 9.11 4.16 -39.88
C ASN A 228 10.29 3.23 -40.25
N THR A 229 9.99 1.96 -40.46
CA THR A 229 10.85 1.10 -41.27
C THR A 229 10.57 1.47 -42.72
N PRO A 230 11.58 1.92 -43.49
CA PRO A 230 11.40 2.13 -44.92
C PRO A 230 11.05 0.78 -45.55
N ARG A 231 9.84 0.64 -46.08
CA ARG A 231 9.52 -0.49 -46.96
C ARG A 231 10.27 -0.27 -48.26
N GLU A 232 11.31 -1.07 -48.48
CA GLU A 232 11.92 -1.19 -49.82
C GLU A 232 10.85 -1.68 -50.81
N PRO A 233 10.80 -1.12 -52.03
CA PRO A 233 9.87 -1.57 -53.05
C PRO A 233 10.29 -2.95 -53.57
N ILE A 234 9.39 -3.93 -53.44
CA ILE A 234 9.51 -5.25 -54.06
C ILE A 234 9.48 -5.07 -55.58
N SER A 235 10.61 -5.32 -56.23
CA SER A 235 10.71 -5.39 -57.69
C SER A 235 9.98 -6.63 -58.20
N SER A 236 8.92 -6.42 -58.98
CA SER A 236 8.24 -7.47 -59.72
C SER A 236 9.10 -7.93 -60.91
N THR A 237 9.81 -9.05 -60.75
CA THR A 237 10.41 -9.78 -61.88
C THR A 237 9.57 -11.00 -62.17
N SER A 238 8.69 -10.89 -63.17
CA SER A 238 7.99 -12.00 -63.78
C SER A 238 8.90 -12.73 -64.76
N GLU A 239 9.48 -13.86 -64.34
CA GLU A 239 10.09 -14.84 -65.24
C GLU A 239 9.10 -15.96 -65.57
N LYS A 240 8.64 -15.97 -66.83
CA LYS A 240 8.03 -17.14 -67.47
C LYS A 240 9.13 -18.19 -67.67
N LYS A 241 8.97 -19.40 -67.13
CA LYS A 241 9.66 -20.58 -67.63
C LYS A 241 8.65 -21.64 -68.05
N TYR A 242 8.68 -21.90 -69.35
CA TYR A 242 8.12 -23.05 -70.05
C TYR A 242 8.61 -24.35 -69.40
N PHE A 243 7.71 -25.33 -69.29
CA PHE A 243 8.08 -26.74 -69.30
C PHE A 243 7.17 -27.45 -70.29
N ASN A 244 7.77 -27.86 -71.40
CA ASN A 244 7.28 -28.93 -72.27
C ASN A 244 7.94 -30.24 -71.81
N GLU A 245 7.24 -31.33 -72.14
CA GLU A 245 7.51 -32.76 -71.91
C GLU A 245 7.01 -33.36 -70.60
#